data_AF-A0A6B3FSN1-F1
#
_entry.id   AF-A0A6B3FSN1-F1
#
_cell.length_a   1.000
_cell.length_b   1.000
_cell.length_c   1.000
_cell.angle_alpha   90.00
_cell.angle_beta   90.00
_cell.angle_gamma   90.00
#
_symmetry.space_group_name_H-M   'P 1'
#
loop_
_entity.id
_entity.type
_entity.pdbx_description
1 polymer ?
#
loop_
_entity_poly.entity_id
_entity_poly.type
_entity_poly.pdbx_seq_one_letter_code
_entity_poly.pdbx_strand_id
1 'polypeptide(L)'
;MSGPEALAAHRDRAQQDYVELEGRGLSLDLTRGKPAADQLDLSAPLLALPGETYRSAESVDTRNYGGLHGLRELREIFSGPLQVPVEQLVAAGNSSLELMHDSLVHAMLSVLPGAASRWVDQERIAFLCPVPGYDRHFGVCERLGIEM
;
A
#
# COMPACT_ATOMS: atom_id res chain seq x y z
N MET A 1 -19.53 -1.30 40.83
CA MET A 1 -19.61 0.16 41.05
C MET A 1 -18.28 0.77 40.61
N SER A 2 -18.22 1.34 39.40
CA SER A 2 -17.07 2.11 38.92
C SER A 2 -17.16 3.55 39.45
N GLY A 3 -16.81 3.75 40.72
CA GLY A 3 -16.72 5.08 41.33
C GLY A 3 -15.30 5.65 41.23
N PRO A 4 -15.10 6.93 41.62
CA PRO A 4 -13.78 7.57 41.64
C PRO A 4 -12.72 6.80 42.43
N GLU A 5 -13.11 6.16 43.53
CA GLU A 5 -12.21 5.32 44.35
C GLU A 5 -11.75 4.06 43.61
N ALA A 6 -12.63 3.44 42.82
CA ALA A 6 -12.28 2.29 41.98
C ALA A 6 -11.27 2.71 40.91
N LEU A 7 -11.46 3.88 40.28
CA LEU A 7 -10.51 4.39 39.29
C LEU A 7 -9.15 4.73 39.91
N ALA A 8 -9.11 5.28 41.13
CA ALA A 8 -7.87 5.52 41.85
C ALA A 8 -7.11 4.22 42.16
N ALA A 9 -7.82 3.17 42.60
CA ALA A 9 -7.22 1.85 42.81
C ALA A 9 -6.70 1.22 41.50
N HIS A 10 -7.40 1.41 40.37
CA HIS A 10 -6.92 0.97 39.07
C HIS A 10 -5.67 1.72 38.61
N ARG A 11 -5.59 3.03 38.83
CA ARG A 11 -4.40 3.84 38.55
C ARG A 11 -3.20 3.34 39.36
N ASP A 12 -3.38 3.12 40.66
CA ASP A 12 -2.28 2.70 41.53
C ASP A 12 -1.71 1.34 41.11
N ARG A 13 -2.59 0.42 40.69
CA ARG A 13 -2.17 -0.86 40.10
C ARG A 13 -1.45 -0.66 38.77
N ALA A 14 -1.99 0.13 37.85
CA ALA A 14 -1.35 0.40 36.56
C ALA A 14 0.05 1.03 36.72
N GLN A 15 0.26 1.86 37.75
CA GLN A 15 1.56 2.43 38.07
C GLN A 15 2.55 1.36 38.56
N GLN A 16 2.09 0.39 39.36
CA GLN A 16 2.90 -0.75 39.80
C GLN A 16 3.28 -1.64 38.61
N ASP A 17 2.30 -1.97 37.75
CA ASP A 17 2.52 -2.77 36.53
C ASP A 17 3.52 -2.08 35.59
N TYR A 18 3.46 -0.74 35.47
CA TYR A 18 4.40 0.04 34.66
C TYR A 18 5.83 0.01 35.23
N VAL A 19 6.01 0.17 36.55
CA VAL A 19 7.34 0.09 37.19
C VAL A 19 7.93 -1.32 37.04
N GLU A 20 7.12 -2.36 37.18
CA GLU A 20 7.55 -3.74 36.91
C GLU A 20 7.97 -3.91 35.44
N LEU A 21 7.19 -3.37 34.50
CA LEU A 21 7.49 -3.43 33.08
C LEU A 21 8.78 -2.69 32.71
N GLU A 22 9.01 -1.49 33.25
CA GLU A 22 10.26 -0.74 33.08
C GLU A 22 11.45 -1.53 33.62
N GLY A 23 11.30 -2.15 34.80
CA GLY A 23 12.33 -2.97 35.43
C GLY A 23 12.78 -4.18 34.59
N ARG A 24 11.99 -4.58 33.58
CA ARG A 24 12.33 -5.67 32.65
C ARG A 24 13.29 -5.25 31.52
N GLY A 25 13.56 -3.95 31.34
CA GLY A 25 14.53 -3.46 30.35
C GLY A 25 14.26 -3.91 28.91
N LEU A 26 12.97 -3.99 28.53
CA LEU A 26 12.57 -4.54 27.22
C LEU A 26 12.96 -3.60 26.08
N SER A 27 13.34 -4.20 24.94
CA SER A 27 13.53 -3.50 23.66
C SER A 27 12.67 -4.18 22.60
N LEU A 28 11.43 -3.72 22.47
CA LEU A 28 10.41 -4.31 21.60
C LEU A 28 9.84 -3.25 20.66
N ASP A 29 9.43 -3.67 19.46
CA ASP A 29 8.93 -2.79 18.40
C ASP A 29 7.66 -3.38 17.76
N LEU A 30 6.52 -2.69 18.00
CA LEU A 30 5.19 -3.03 17.47
C LEU A 30 4.78 -2.16 16.26
N THR A 31 5.71 -1.42 15.65
CA THR A 31 5.42 -0.43 14.59
C THR A 31 5.49 -0.98 13.16
N ARG A 32 6.07 -2.18 12.99
CA ARG A 32 6.48 -2.68 11.67
C ARG A 32 5.33 -3.42 10.97
N GLY A 33 4.58 -2.71 10.14
CA GLY A 33 3.57 -3.28 9.23
C GLY A 33 4.16 -4.01 8.02
N LYS A 34 5.10 -4.94 8.22
CA LYS A 34 5.73 -5.74 7.17
C LYS A 34 5.69 -7.23 7.51
N PRO A 35 5.75 -8.13 6.51
CA PRO A 35 5.78 -9.57 6.76
C PRO A 35 6.94 -9.99 7.68
N ALA A 36 6.70 -10.98 8.53
CA ALA A 36 7.73 -11.65 9.31
C ALA A 36 8.63 -12.54 8.42
N ALA A 37 9.81 -12.94 8.93
CA ALA A 37 10.75 -13.78 8.19
C ALA A 37 10.10 -15.07 7.65
N ASP A 38 9.40 -15.79 8.51
CA ASP A 38 8.71 -17.04 8.14
C ASP A 38 7.64 -16.83 7.05
N GLN A 39 7.04 -15.64 6.95
CA GLN A 39 6.12 -15.30 5.87
C GLN A 39 6.85 -15.02 4.55
N LEU A 40 8.05 -14.44 4.60
CA LEU A 40 8.91 -14.25 3.43
C LEU A 40 9.40 -15.60 2.89
N ASP A 41 9.69 -16.56 3.78
CA ASP A 41 10.17 -17.89 3.41
C ASP A 41 9.15 -18.68 2.56
N LEU A 42 7.85 -18.41 2.71
CA LEU A 42 6.80 -18.99 1.85
C LEU A 42 7.04 -18.67 0.36
N SER A 43 7.71 -17.56 0.07
CA SER A 43 8.02 -17.09 -1.29
C SER A 43 9.46 -17.33 -1.72
N ALA A 44 10.30 -17.96 -0.88
CA ALA A 44 11.71 -18.24 -1.21
C ALA A 44 11.91 -18.95 -2.57
N PRO A 45 11.05 -19.89 -3.01
CA PRO A 45 11.19 -20.50 -4.34
C PRO A 45 11.13 -19.51 -5.51
N LEU A 46 10.48 -18.35 -5.35
CA LEU A 46 10.42 -17.32 -6.39
C LEU A 46 11.80 -16.72 -6.71
N LEU A 47 12.77 -16.82 -5.79
CA LEU A 47 14.14 -16.32 -6.00
C LEU A 47 14.91 -17.08 -7.09
N ALA A 48 14.47 -18.29 -7.45
CA ALA A 48 15.07 -19.09 -8.51
C ALA A 48 14.36 -18.95 -9.86
N LEU A 49 13.23 -18.24 -9.92
CA LEU A 49 12.46 -18.01 -11.14
C LEU A 49 12.94 -16.75 -11.89
N PRO A 50 12.76 -16.67 -13.23
CA PRO A 50 12.15 -17.68 -14.10
C PRO A 50 13.15 -18.76 -14.59
N GLY A 51 14.41 -18.67 -14.20
CA GLY A 51 15.47 -19.54 -14.71
C GLY A 51 15.58 -19.46 -16.24
N GLU A 52 15.66 -20.61 -16.90
CA GLU A 52 15.72 -20.72 -18.37
C GLU A 52 14.36 -20.48 -19.07
N THR A 53 13.26 -20.32 -18.31
CA THR A 53 11.89 -20.19 -18.84
C THR A 53 11.48 -18.72 -18.96
N TYR A 54 12.18 -17.96 -19.79
CA TYR A 54 11.97 -16.51 -19.98
C TYR A 54 10.95 -16.17 -21.08
N ARG A 55 10.22 -17.15 -21.61
CA ARG A 55 9.17 -16.92 -22.61
C ARG A 55 7.80 -17.01 -21.94
N SER A 56 6.92 -16.06 -22.26
CA SER A 56 5.52 -16.10 -21.83
C SER A 56 4.74 -17.20 -22.57
N ALA A 57 3.49 -17.46 -22.16
CA ALA A 57 2.57 -18.37 -22.85
C ALA A 57 2.31 -17.99 -24.32
N GLU A 58 2.44 -16.71 -24.67
CA GLU A 58 2.35 -16.20 -26.05
C GLU A 58 3.71 -16.20 -26.78
N SER A 59 4.71 -16.91 -26.22
CA SER A 59 6.08 -17.02 -26.76
C SER A 59 6.87 -15.71 -26.82
N VAL A 60 6.43 -14.65 -26.12
CA VAL A 60 7.15 -13.36 -26.02
C VAL A 60 8.41 -13.53 -25.16
N ASP A 61 9.55 -13.04 -25.65
CA ASP A 61 10.80 -13.01 -24.87
C ASP A 61 10.74 -11.87 -23.84
N THR A 62 10.57 -12.21 -22.56
CA THR A 62 10.34 -11.22 -21.48
C THR A 62 11.59 -10.45 -21.08
N ARG A 63 12.74 -10.75 -21.67
CA ARG A 63 14.02 -10.06 -21.42
C ARG A 63 14.20 -8.82 -22.28
N ASN A 64 13.31 -8.61 -23.26
CA ASN A 64 13.39 -7.50 -24.20
C ASN A 64 12.19 -6.55 -24.04
N TYR A 65 12.29 -5.36 -24.64
CA TYR A 65 11.25 -4.34 -24.58
C TYR A 65 9.94 -4.78 -25.24
N GLY A 66 8.83 -4.38 -24.65
CA GLY A 66 7.50 -4.52 -25.21
C GLY A 66 6.43 -4.77 -24.14
N GLY A 67 5.19 -4.41 -24.47
CA GLY A 67 4.03 -4.65 -23.61
C GLY A 67 3.89 -3.63 -22.48
N LEU A 68 2.87 -2.76 -22.57
CA LEU A 68 2.60 -1.73 -21.56
C LEU A 68 1.63 -2.19 -20.46
N HIS A 69 0.87 -3.25 -20.71
CA HIS A 69 -0.15 -3.73 -19.77
C HIS A 69 0.37 -4.82 -18.82
N GLY A 70 1.61 -5.28 -18.99
CA GLY A 70 2.13 -6.47 -18.33
C GLY A 70 1.62 -7.79 -18.93
N LEU A 71 2.22 -8.90 -18.48
CA LEU A 71 1.93 -10.24 -19.02
C LEU A 71 0.47 -10.63 -18.77
N ARG A 72 -0.22 -11.09 -19.82
CA ARG A 72 -1.62 -11.50 -19.74
C ARG A 72 -1.80 -12.66 -18.74
N GLU A 73 -0.93 -13.67 -18.79
CA GLU A 73 -0.97 -14.83 -17.89
C GLU A 73 -0.88 -14.44 -16.40
N LEU A 74 -0.10 -13.43 -16.05
CA LEU A 74 -0.05 -12.90 -14.70
C LEU A 74 -1.37 -12.19 -14.34
N ARG A 75 -1.90 -11.36 -15.24
CA ARG A 75 -3.17 -10.66 -15.00
C ARG A 75 -4.36 -11.61 -14.87
N GLU A 76 -4.38 -12.71 -15.61
CA GLU A 76 -5.43 -13.73 -15.53
C GLU A 76 -5.46 -14.41 -14.15
N ILE A 77 -4.31 -14.63 -13.52
CA ILE A 77 -4.23 -15.15 -12.14
C ILE A 77 -4.97 -14.23 -11.15
N PHE A 78 -4.86 -12.90 -11.33
CA PHE A 78 -5.46 -11.92 -10.43
C PHE A 78 -6.90 -11.51 -10.82
N SER A 79 -7.32 -11.75 -12.07
CA SER A 79 -8.65 -11.37 -12.58
C SER A 79 -9.79 -11.96 -11.75
N GLY A 80 -9.73 -13.27 -11.45
CA GLY A 80 -10.74 -13.96 -10.66
C GLY A 80 -10.84 -13.44 -9.22
N PRO A 81 -9.75 -13.45 -8.43
CA PRO A 81 -9.74 -12.96 -7.05
C PRO A 81 -10.17 -11.49 -6.91
N LEU A 82 -9.80 -10.63 -7.87
CA LEU A 82 -10.18 -9.21 -7.85
C LEU A 82 -11.57 -8.96 -8.43
N GLN A 83 -12.17 -9.93 -9.11
CA GLN A 83 -13.45 -9.80 -9.83
C GLN A 83 -13.43 -8.66 -10.87
N VAL A 84 -12.29 -8.49 -11.53
CA VAL A 84 -12.08 -7.48 -12.58
C VAL A 84 -11.73 -8.20 -13.88
N PRO A 85 -12.39 -7.91 -15.02
CA PRO A 85 -12.02 -8.47 -16.31
C PRO A 85 -10.54 -8.24 -16.61
N VAL A 86 -9.85 -9.24 -17.15
CA VAL A 86 -8.41 -9.17 -17.41
C VAL A 86 -8.06 -7.97 -18.31
N GLU A 87 -8.92 -7.60 -19.24
CA GLU A 87 -8.79 -6.43 -20.12
C GLU A 87 -8.73 -5.08 -19.37
N GLN A 88 -9.21 -5.03 -18.13
CA GLN A 88 -9.18 -3.85 -17.25
C GLN A 88 -8.06 -3.91 -16.20
N LEU A 89 -7.22 -4.95 -16.22
CA LEU A 89 -6.09 -5.09 -15.31
C LEU A 89 -4.77 -4.76 -16.00
N VAL A 90 -3.89 -4.08 -15.26
CA VAL A 90 -2.50 -3.82 -15.62
C VAL A 90 -1.60 -4.44 -14.55
N ALA A 91 -0.53 -5.13 -14.98
CA ALA A 91 0.55 -5.56 -14.11
C ALA A 91 1.78 -4.70 -14.38
N ALA A 92 2.28 -4.01 -13.35
CA ALA A 92 3.37 -3.05 -13.45
C ALA A 92 4.51 -3.41 -12.49
N GLY A 93 5.31 -2.41 -12.08
CA GLY A 93 6.43 -2.58 -11.14
C GLY A 93 6.03 -3.11 -9.76
N ASN A 94 6.91 -2.95 -8.78
CA ASN A 94 6.76 -3.57 -7.45
C ASN A 94 5.97 -2.72 -6.43
N SER A 95 5.35 -1.62 -6.86
CA SER A 95 4.71 -0.65 -5.96
C SER A 95 3.37 -0.16 -6.52
N SER A 96 2.27 -0.53 -5.86
CA SER A 96 0.96 0.06 -6.18
C SER A 96 0.86 1.53 -5.75
N LEU A 97 1.61 1.94 -4.72
CA LEU A 97 1.66 3.33 -4.28
C LEU A 97 2.29 4.25 -5.35
N GLU A 98 3.23 3.72 -6.14
CA GLU A 98 3.79 4.42 -7.31
C GLU A 98 2.70 4.68 -8.35
N LEU A 99 1.89 3.67 -8.68
CA LEU A 99 0.77 3.83 -9.62
C LEU A 99 -0.27 4.84 -9.13
N MET A 100 -0.58 4.83 -7.82
CA MET A 100 -1.47 5.83 -7.22
C MET A 100 -0.89 7.24 -7.33
N HIS A 101 0.38 7.42 -6.97
CA HIS A 101 1.09 8.68 -7.10
C HIS A 101 1.08 9.19 -8.54
N ASP A 102 1.46 8.36 -9.51
CA ASP A 102 1.58 8.75 -10.90
C ASP A 102 0.21 9.07 -11.52
N SER A 103 -0.84 8.38 -11.08
CA SER A 103 -2.22 8.71 -11.47
C SER A 103 -2.60 10.13 -11.02
N LEU A 104 -2.22 10.51 -9.80
CA LEU A 104 -2.45 11.87 -9.29
C LEU A 104 -1.59 12.89 -10.02
N VAL A 105 -0.31 12.61 -10.25
CA VAL A 105 0.57 13.49 -11.04
C VAL A 105 0.05 13.68 -12.46
N HIS A 106 -0.46 12.61 -13.09
CA HIS A 106 -1.07 12.69 -14.40
C HIS A 106 -2.31 13.60 -14.38
N ALA A 107 -3.17 13.49 -13.36
CA ALA A 107 -4.31 14.38 -13.18
C ALA A 107 -3.92 15.85 -12.94
N MET A 108 -2.81 16.07 -12.24
CA MET A 108 -2.23 17.41 -12.02
C MET A 108 -1.74 18.01 -13.33
N LEU A 109 -1.05 17.23 -14.16
CA LEU A 109 -0.30 17.76 -15.31
C LEU A 109 -1.01 17.59 -16.66
N SER A 110 -2.03 16.74 -16.75
CA SER A 110 -2.74 16.39 -17.98
C SER A 110 -4.26 16.45 -17.79
N VAL A 111 -4.99 16.62 -18.90
CA VAL A 111 -6.45 16.58 -18.88
C VAL A 111 -6.89 15.12 -18.91
N LEU A 112 -7.51 14.66 -17.83
CA LEU A 112 -8.03 13.30 -17.74
C LEU A 112 -9.19 13.06 -18.73
N PRO A 113 -9.45 11.80 -19.14
CA PRO A 113 -10.64 11.46 -19.90
C PRO A 113 -11.91 11.97 -19.22
N GLY A 114 -12.68 12.81 -19.92
CA GLY A 114 -13.92 13.40 -19.40
C GLY A 114 -13.75 14.66 -18.54
N ALA A 115 -12.52 15.09 -18.23
CA ALA A 115 -12.27 16.33 -17.51
C ALA A 115 -12.22 17.55 -18.44
N ALA A 116 -12.57 18.72 -17.91
CA ALA A 116 -12.53 19.99 -18.67
C ALA A 116 -11.14 20.65 -18.68
N SER A 117 -10.30 20.38 -17.67
CA SER A 117 -8.96 20.95 -17.52
C SER A 117 -8.11 20.09 -16.59
N ARG A 118 -6.82 20.45 -16.47
CA ARG A 118 -5.87 19.83 -15.53
C ARG A 118 -6.19 20.29 -14.11
N TRP A 119 -5.83 19.50 -13.10
CA TRP A 119 -6.13 19.90 -11.73
C TRP A 119 -5.33 21.13 -11.27
N VAL A 120 -4.09 21.32 -11.75
CA VAL A 120 -3.30 22.53 -11.42
C VAL A 120 -3.91 23.84 -11.92
N ASP A 121 -4.87 23.77 -12.85
CA ASP A 121 -5.58 24.95 -13.34
C ASP A 121 -6.84 25.26 -12.51
N GLN A 122 -7.17 24.41 -11.52
CA GLN A 122 -8.29 24.63 -10.60
C GLN A 122 -7.88 25.52 -9.43
N GLU A 123 -8.80 26.35 -8.94
CA GLU A 123 -8.56 27.19 -7.75
C GLU A 123 -8.34 26.34 -6.49
N ARG A 124 -8.99 25.17 -6.41
CA ARG A 124 -8.96 24.28 -5.25
C ARG A 124 -9.07 22.82 -5.68
N ILE A 125 -8.25 21.97 -5.07
CA ILE A 125 -8.29 20.50 -5.21
C ILE A 125 -8.45 19.92 -3.80
N ALA A 126 -9.47 19.09 -3.60
CA ALA A 126 -9.74 18.46 -2.31
C ALA A 126 -10.08 16.97 -2.47
N PHE A 127 -9.61 16.15 -1.54
CA PHE A 127 -9.87 14.71 -1.46
C PHE A 127 -10.63 14.39 -0.17
N LEU A 128 -11.59 13.48 -0.25
CA LEU A 128 -12.21 12.92 0.95
C LEU A 128 -11.28 11.86 1.55
N CYS A 129 -10.94 12.03 2.83
CA CYS A 129 -10.00 11.16 3.54
C CYS A 129 -10.67 10.45 4.72
N PRO A 130 -11.22 9.22 4.53
CA PRO A 130 -11.76 8.42 5.63
C PRO A 130 -10.72 8.14 6.72
N VAL A 131 -11.11 8.27 7.99
CA VAL A 131 -10.23 8.08 9.15
C VAL A 131 -10.79 7.09 10.19
N PRO A 132 -9.92 6.33 10.89
CA PRO A 132 -8.46 6.23 10.72
C PRO A 132 -8.06 5.61 9.37
N GLY A 133 -7.00 6.11 8.73
CA GLY A 133 -6.63 5.73 7.36
C GLY A 133 -5.13 5.46 7.16
N TYR A 134 -4.71 5.38 5.89
CA TYR A 134 -3.34 5.04 5.51
C TYR A 134 -2.48 6.30 5.34
N ASP A 135 -1.49 6.46 6.22
CA ASP A 135 -0.56 7.59 6.25
C ASP A 135 0.10 7.90 4.90
N ARG A 136 0.45 6.88 4.11
CA ARG A 136 1.05 7.10 2.79
C ARG A 136 0.11 7.73 1.77
N HIS A 137 -1.20 7.47 1.85
CA HIS A 137 -2.15 8.18 0.99
C HIS A 137 -2.21 9.67 1.37
N PHE A 138 -2.20 9.96 2.67
CA PHE A 138 -2.20 11.33 3.16
C PHE A 138 -0.92 12.07 2.76
N GLY A 139 0.24 11.42 2.91
CA GLY A 139 1.52 12.00 2.50
C GLY A 139 1.62 12.33 1.01
N VAL A 140 0.97 11.54 0.14
CA VAL A 140 0.90 11.87 -1.30
C VAL A 140 0.05 13.12 -1.55
N CYS A 141 -1.13 13.20 -0.91
CA CYS A 141 -2.01 14.37 -1.05
C CYS A 141 -1.34 15.65 -0.51
N GLU A 142 -0.77 15.58 0.70
CA GLU A 142 -0.04 16.68 1.33
C GLU A 142 1.11 17.17 0.43
N ARG A 143 1.92 16.25 -0.11
CA ARG A 143 3.03 16.59 -1.00
C ARG A 143 2.59 17.32 -2.27
N LEU A 144 1.40 16.99 -2.78
CA LEU A 144 0.84 17.60 -3.98
C LEU A 144 0.02 18.87 -3.69
N GLY A 145 -0.10 19.28 -2.42
CA GLY A 145 -0.90 20.44 -2.03
C GLY A 145 -2.41 20.21 -2.16
N ILE A 146 -2.86 18.95 -2.13
CA ILE A 146 -4.27 18.58 -2.16
C ILE A 146 -4.84 18.72 -0.75
N GLU A 147 -5.95 19.44 -0.62
CA GLU A 147 -6.65 19.57 0.65
C GLU A 147 -7.29 18.24 1.06
N MET A 148 -7.13 17.87 2.33
CA MET A 148 -7.69 16.65 2.93
C MET A 148 -8.63 16.97 4.09
#